data_AF-A0AAV5KN68-F1
#
_entry.id   AF-A0AAV5KN68-F1
#
_cell.length_a   1.000
_cell.length_b   1.000
_cell.length_c   1.000
_cell.angle_alpha   90.00
_cell.angle_beta   90.00
_cell.angle_gamma   90.00
#
_symmetry.space_group_name_H-M   'P 1'
#
loop_
_entity.id
_entity.type
_entity.pdbx_description
1 polymer ?
#
loop_
_entity_poly.entity_id
_entity_poly.type
_entity_poly.pdbx_seq_one_letter_code
_entity_poly.pdbx_strand_id
1 'polypeptide(L)'
;MLELGEGLCKLRKMNFHRGPFHQFEHDIAATLDFIYQTQIELAACTNDLCQTMDQSENSYLLLGSYAAGQHLYHLQNDPTNQIMYIVFNPRGSYGFGDPPMVELPILKATEEHLRII
;
A
#
# COMPACT_ATOMS: atom_id res chain seq x y z
N MET A 1 -1.39 0.34 -8.69
CA MET A 1 -2.25 0.40 -7.48
C MET A 1 -3.71 0.05 -7.74
N LEU A 2 -4.32 0.44 -8.86
CA LEU A 2 -5.72 0.13 -9.17
C LEU A 2 -6.01 -1.39 -9.10
N GLU A 3 -5.10 -2.21 -9.61
CA GLU A 3 -5.24 -3.68 -9.66
C GLU A 3 -5.30 -4.34 -8.27
N LEU A 4 -4.52 -3.85 -7.31
CA LEU A 4 -4.53 -4.34 -5.93
C LEU A 4 -5.84 -3.98 -5.20
N GLY A 5 -6.33 -2.75 -5.41
CA GLY A 5 -7.62 -2.31 -4.87
C GLY A 5 -8.79 -3.11 -5.46
N GLU A 6 -8.74 -3.42 -6.76
CA GLU A 6 -9.74 -4.28 -7.41
C GLU A 6 -9.71 -5.70 -6.85
N GLY A 7 -8.51 -6.27 -6.65
CA GLY A 7 -8.32 -7.58 -6.04
C GLY A 7 -8.93 -7.67 -4.64
N LEU A 8 -8.67 -6.68 -3.78
CA LEU A 8 -9.26 -6.60 -2.44
C LEU A 8 -10.79 -6.47 -2.49
N CYS A 9 -11.32 -5.64 -3.40
CA CYS A 9 -12.76 -5.51 -3.59
C CYS A 9 -13.41 -6.85 -4.00
N LYS A 10 -12.75 -7.62 -4.86
CA LYS A 10 -13.20 -8.98 -5.23
C LYS A 10 -13.14 -9.93 -4.03
N LEU A 11 -12.07 -9.92 -3.25
CA LEU A 11 -11.91 -10.73 -2.03
C LEU A 11 -13.03 -10.46 -1.03
N ARG A 12 -13.33 -9.19 -0.75
CA ARG A 12 -14.45 -8.77 0.13
C ARG A 12 -15.80 -9.33 -0.32
N LYS A 13 -16.04 -9.36 -1.63
CA LYS A 13 -17.30 -9.89 -2.20
C LYS A 13 -17.47 -11.40 -2.01
N MET A 14 -16.39 -12.13 -1.72
CA MET A 14 -16.45 -13.55 -1.40
C MET A 14 -16.98 -13.80 0.03
N ASN A 15 -17.08 -12.78 0.89
CA ASN A 15 -17.65 -12.85 2.24
C ASN A 15 -17.05 -13.95 3.13
N PHE A 16 -15.72 -14.13 3.10
CA PHE A 16 -15.06 -15.04 4.02
C PHE A 16 -15.25 -14.55 5.46
N HIS A 17 -15.70 -15.41 6.37
CA HIS A 17 -15.88 -15.03 7.77
C HIS A 17 -14.72 -15.44 8.66
N ARG A 18 -13.93 -16.44 8.23
CA ARG A 18 -12.83 -17.06 8.98
C ARG A 18 -11.83 -17.70 8.01
N GLY A 19 -10.68 -18.11 8.55
CA GLY A 19 -9.67 -18.84 7.81
C GLY A 19 -8.66 -17.93 7.09
N PRO A 20 -7.75 -18.54 6.29
CA PRO A 20 -6.61 -17.82 5.73
C PRO A 20 -7.01 -16.71 4.76
N PHE A 21 -8.12 -16.85 4.03
CA PHE A 21 -8.61 -15.83 3.11
C PHE A 21 -9.16 -14.59 3.83
N HIS A 22 -9.88 -14.78 4.93
CA HIS A 22 -10.36 -13.67 5.76
C HIS A 22 -9.20 -12.91 6.41
N GLN A 23 -8.20 -13.65 6.94
CA GLN A 23 -7.01 -13.01 7.52
C GLN A 23 -6.23 -12.23 6.46
N PHE A 24 -5.99 -12.84 5.30
CA PHE A 24 -5.29 -12.20 4.20
C PHE A 24 -6.03 -10.95 3.69
N GLU A 25 -7.36 -10.98 3.62
CA GLU A 25 -8.17 -9.80 3.27
C GLU A 25 -7.93 -8.63 4.23
N HIS A 26 -7.91 -8.90 5.54
CA HIS A 26 -7.62 -7.88 6.55
C HIS A 26 -6.19 -7.33 6.43
N ASP A 27 -5.22 -8.23 6.26
CA ASP A 27 -3.80 -7.84 6.17
C ASP A 27 -3.57 -6.98 4.92
N ILE A 28 -4.09 -7.39 3.76
CA ILE A 28 -3.92 -6.62 2.51
C ILE A 28 -4.68 -5.29 2.55
N ALA A 29 -5.81 -5.22 3.25
CA ALA A 29 -6.51 -3.96 3.47
C ALA A 29 -5.66 -2.98 4.30
N ALA A 30 -5.05 -3.45 5.39
CA ALA A 30 -4.17 -2.63 6.21
C ALA A 30 -2.92 -2.17 5.43
N THR A 31 -2.31 -3.06 4.63
CA THR A 31 -1.20 -2.71 3.74
C THR A 31 -1.62 -1.63 2.72
N LEU A 32 -2.82 -1.73 2.14
CA LEU A 32 -3.31 -0.72 1.20
C LEU A 32 -3.61 0.62 1.87
N ASP A 33 -4.17 0.61 3.07
CA ASP A 33 -4.40 1.82 3.86
C ASP A 33 -3.08 2.52 4.18
N PHE A 34 -2.05 1.78 4.59
CA PHE A 34 -0.71 2.32 4.80
C PHE A 34 -0.15 2.98 3.54
N ILE A 35 -0.26 2.29 2.39
CA ILE A 35 0.23 2.82 1.10
C ILE A 35 -0.48 4.12 0.75
N TYR A 36 -1.80 4.17 0.91
CA TYR A 36 -2.61 5.34 0.60
C TYR A 36 -2.25 6.52 1.50
N GLN A 37 -2.16 6.31 2.82
CA GLN A 37 -1.76 7.35 3.76
C GLN A 37 -0.34 7.85 3.49
N THR A 38 0.61 6.94 3.25
CA THR A 38 1.99 7.30 2.91
C THR A 38 2.03 8.18 1.66
N GLN A 39 1.23 7.89 0.64
CA GLN A 39 1.19 8.71 -0.57
C GLN A 39 0.57 10.08 -0.34
N ILE A 40 -0.48 10.17 0.48
CA ILE A 40 -1.06 11.44 0.88
C ILE A 40 0.00 12.29 1.59
N GLU A 41 0.69 11.72 2.58
CA GLU A 41 1.74 12.41 3.33
C GLU A 41 2.88 12.87 2.43
N LEU A 42 3.38 11.99 1.56
CA LEU A 42 4.46 12.30 0.63
C LEU A 42 4.05 13.33 -0.44
N ALA A 43 2.79 13.36 -0.84
CA ALA A 43 2.28 14.39 -1.76
C ALA A 43 2.09 15.74 -1.09
N ALA A 44 1.86 15.74 0.22
CA ALA A 44 1.67 16.94 1.00
C ALA A 44 2.98 17.72 1.22
N CYS A 45 4.12 17.07 0.99
CA CYS A 45 5.44 17.64 1.15
C CYS A 45 6.07 17.95 -0.20
N THR A 46 6.42 19.22 -0.38
CA THR A 46 7.36 19.69 -1.40
C THR A 46 8.73 19.95 -0.75
N ASN A 47 9.77 20.24 -1.55
CA ASN A 47 11.11 20.51 -1.02
C ASN A 47 11.15 21.68 0.00
N ASP A 48 10.18 22.59 -0.06
CA ASP A 48 10.17 23.84 0.71
C ASP A 48 9.06 23.89 1.77
N LEU A 49 8.01 23.07 1.67
CA LEU A 49 6.85 23.10 2.57
C LEU A 49 6.12 21.76 2.62
N CYS A 50 5.76 21.35 3.84
CA CYS A 50 4.79 20.28 4.09
C CYS A 50 3.47 20.89 4.57
N GLN A 51 2.37 20.53 3.90
CA GLN A 51 1.02 20.92 4.30
C GLN A 51 0.28 19.72 4.90
N THR A 52 -0.68 19.94 5.79
CA THR A 52 -1.57 18.86 6.25
C THR A 52 -2.63 18.60 5.17
N MET A 53 -2.80 17.34 4.79
CA MET A 53 -3.86 16.93 3.86
C MET A 53 -5.12 16.62 4.66
N ASP A 54 -6.04 17.57 4.69
CA ASP A 54 -7.30 17.48 5.44
C ASP A 54 -8.40 16.72 4.68
N GLN A 55 -8.03 16.04 3.58
CA GLN A 55 -8.95 15.36 2.66
C GLN A 55 -10.02 16.30 2.07
N SER A 56 -9.78 17.61 2.08
CA SER A 56 -10.62 18.57 1.35
C SER A 56 -10.38 18.46 -0.17
N GLU A 57 -11.32 18.98 -0.95
CA GLU A 57 -11.20 19.08 -2.40
C GLU A 57 -9.90 19.80 -2.83
N ASN A 58 -9.46 20.82 -2.09
CA ASN A 58 -8.21 21.52 -2.34
C ASN A 58 -6.97 20.63 -2.12
N SER A 59 -6.96 19.79 -1.08
CA SER A 59 -5.92 18.79 -0.89
C SER A 59 -5.87 17.80 -2.06
N TYR A 60 -7.01 17.38 -2.59
CA TYR A 60 -7.04 16.50 -3.77
C TYR A 60 -6.53 17.14 -5.06
N LEU A 61 -6.69 18.45 -5.23
CA LEU A 61 -6.11 19.18 -6.37
C LEU A 61 -4.57 19.18 -6.31
N LEU A 62 -3.97 19.26 -5.11
CA LEU A 62 -2.52 19.16 -4.92
C LEU A 62 -1.98 17.75 -5.25
N LEU A 63 -2.79 16.70 -5.08
CA LEU A 63 -2.46 15.34 -5.48
C LEU A 63 -2.43 15.15 -7.00
N GLY A 64 -3.10 16.01 -7.78
CA GLY A 64 -3.24 15.85 -9.23
C GLY A 64 -1.91 15.81 -10.00
N SER A 65 -0.87 16.45 -9.47
CA SER A 65 0.49 16.42 -10.03
C SER A 65 1.44 15.46 -9.30
N TYR A 66 1.03 14.87 -8.19
CA TYR A 66 1.85 13.91 -7.45
C TYR A 66 2.04 12.64 -8.28
N ALA A 67 3.26 12.09 -8.28
CA ALA A 67 3.63 10.88 -9.01
C ALA A 67 3.59 10.94 -10.56
N ALA A 68 3.23 12.07 -11.18
CA ALA A 68 3.04 12.14 -12.64
C ALA A 68 4.32 11.71 -13.40
N GLY A 69 4.30 10.49 -13.95
CA GLY A 69 5.42 9.87 -14.66
C GLY A 69 6.60 9.40 -13.80
N GLN A 70 6.43 9.26 -12.48
CA GLN A 70 7.52 8.97 -11.56
C GLN A 70 7.37 7.62 -10.86
N HIS A 71 8.51 6.96 -10.65
CA HIS A 71 8.57 5.68 -9.96
C HIS A 71 8.65 5.89 -8.44
N LEU A 72 7.49 5.99 -7.79
CA LEU A 72 7.38 6.31 -6.36
C LEU A 72 7.75 5.17 -5.41
N TYR A 73 7.75 3.93 -5.87
CA TYR A 73 8.03 2.77 -5.02
C TYR A 73 8.59 1.64 -5.87
N HIS A 74 9.38 0.76 -5.27
CA HIS A 74 9.86 -0.46 -5.91
C HIS A 74 9.59 -1.67 -5.01
N LEU A 75 9.61 -2.87 -5.60
CA LEU A 75 9.51 -4.11 -4.86
C LEU A 75 10.90 -4.57 -4.44
N GLN A 76 11.06 -4.89 -3.16
CA GLN A 76 12.27 -5.48 -2.61
C GLN A 76 11.95 -6.86 -2.04
N ASN A 77 12.79 -7.85 -2.35
CA ASN A 77 12.69 -9.18 -1.79
C ASN A 77 13.75 -9.35 -0.68
N ASP A 78 13.34 -9.81 0.49
CA ASP A 78 14.28 -10.28 1.52
C ASP A 78 14.63 -11.74 1.25
N PRO A 79 15.88 -12.03 0.83
CA PRO A 79 16.31 -13.38 0.47
C PRO A 79 16.30 -14.35 1.67
N THR A 80 16.29 -13.84 2.90
CA THR A 80 16.31 -14.66 4.12
C THR A 80 14.94 -15.27 4.40
N ASN A 81 13.88 -14.45 4.26
CA ASN A 81 12.53 -14.80 4.68
C ASN A 81 11.55 -15.00 3.51
N GLN A 82 11.98 -14.77 2.26
CA GLN A 82 11.12 -14.76 1.07
C GLN A 82 9.96 -13.76 1.16
N ILE A 83 10.11 -12.73 1.99
CA ILE A 83 9.11 -11.68 2.19
C ILE A 83 9.34 -10.61 1.12
N MET A 84 8.25 -10.16 0.52
CA MET A 84 8.28 -9.02 -0.41
C MET A 84 7.85 -7.75 0.30
N TYR A 85 8.53 -6.66 0.00
CA TYR A 85 8.27 -5.33 0.54
C TYR A 85 8.00 -4.34 -0.59
N ILE A 86 7.11 -3.39 -0.35
CA ILE A 86 7.01 -2.17 -1.14
C ILE A 86 7.85 -1.11 -0.44
N VAL A 87 8.90 -0.63 -1.11
CA VAL A 87 9.80 0.41 -0.59
C VAL A 87 9.55 1.71 -1.33
N PHE A 88 9.21 2.77 -0.60
CA PHE A 88 8.92 4.09 -1.15
C PHE A 88 10.19 4.86 -1.44
N ASN A 89 10.22 5.55 -2.58
CA ASN A 89 11.33 6.38 -3.05
C ASN A 89 10.87 7.86 -3.11
N PRO A 90 10.73 8.55 -1.97
CA PRO A 90 10.33 9.94 -1.97
C PRO A 90 11.40 10.82 -2.63
N ARG A 91 10.98 11.74 -3.53
CA ARG A 91 11.88 12.77 -4.06
C ARG A 91 12.30 13.69 -2.92
N GLY A 92 13.60 13.97 -2.82
CA GLY A 92 14.14 14.86 -1.79
C GLY A 92 14.61 14.16 -0.50
N SER A 93 14.62 12.82 -0.44
CA SER A 93 15.27 12.06 0.64
C SER A 93 16.81 12.15 0.55
N TYR A 94 17.33 13.37 0.71
CA TYR A 94 18.73 13.65 1.03
C TYR A 94 18.92 13.84 2.55
N GLY A 95 17.98 13.36 3.39
CA GLY A 95 17.99 13.52 4.84
C GLY A 95 17.77 12.21 5.58
N PHE A 96 18.87 11.65 6.11
CA PHE A 96 18.99 10.73 7.25
C PHE A 96 17.73 9.94 7.70
N GLY A 97 17.40 8.87 7.00
CA GLY A 97 16.42 7.88 7.47
C GLY A 97 16.26 6.71 6.49
N ASP A 98 15.87 5.54 6.98
CA ASP A 98 15.50 4.41 6.12
C ASP A 98 14.21 4.75 5.36
N PRO A 99 14.09 4.38 4.07
CA PRO A 99 12.90 4.65 3.29
C PRO A 99 11.67 3.97 3.91
N PRO A 100 10.48 4.60 3.90
CA PRO A 100 9.26 3.94 4.33
C PRO A 100 9.07 2.66 3.51
N MET A 101 8.77 1.57 4.21
CA MET A 101 8.52 0.28 3.58
C MET A 101 7.38 -0.44 4.28
N VAL A 102 6.67 -1.26 3.50
CA VAL A 102 5.59 -2.10 4.01
C VAL A 102 5.73 -3.51 3.48
N GLU A 103 5.53 -4.48 4.37
CA GLU A 103 5.49 -5.90 4.03
C GLU A 103 4.22 -6.22 3.22
N LEU A 104 4.40 -7.01 2.16
CA LEU A 104 3.29 -7.61 1.43
C LEU A 104 2.84 -8.89 2.13
N PRO A 105 1.55 -8.99 2.50
CA PRO A 105 1.04 -10.19 3.13
C PRO A 105 1.12 -11.38 2.18
N ILE A 106 1.36 -12.56 2.75
CA ILE A 106 1.46 -13.81 2.00
C ILE A 106 0.24 -14.66 2.31
N LEU A 107 -0.55 -14.97 1.27
CA LEU A 107 -1.66 -15.90 1.40
C LEU A 107 -1.13 -17.33 1.54
N LYS A 108 -1.20 -17.87 2.76
CA LYS A 108 -0.91 -19.28 3.05
C LYS A 108 -2.22 -20.06 3.10
N ALA A 109 -2.67 -20.55 1.95
CA ALA A 109 -3.90 -21.33 1.82
C ALA A 109 -3.64 -22.68 1.12
N THR A 110 -4.53 -23.64 1.36
CA THR A 110 -4.54 -24.96 0.70
C THR A 110 -5.84 -25.12 -0.08
N GLU A 111 -5.93 -26.12 -0.98
CA GLU A 111 -7.17 -26.39 -1.71
C GLU A 111 -8.36 -26.67 -0.79
N GLU A 112 -8.14 -27.25 0.39
CA GLU A 112 -9.21 -27.53 1.36
C GLU A 112 -9.87 -26.24 1.86
N HIS A 113 -9.10 -25.15 1.99
CA HIS A 113 -9.62 -23.85 2.39
C HIS A 113 -10.49 -23.20 1.30
N LEU A 114 -10.41 -23.67 0.03
CA LEU A 114 -11.27 -23.23 -1.07
C LEU A 114 -12.58 -24.03 -1.16
N ARG A 115 -12.70 -25.16 -0.45
CA ARG A 115 -13.89 -26.03 -0.48
C ARG A 115 -14.94 -25.69 0.57
N ILE A 116 -14.69 -24.69 1.41
CA ILE A 116 -15.58 -24.24 2.51
C ILE A 116 -16.34 -22.94 2.11
N ILE A 117 -16.24 -22.54 0.83
CA ILE A 117 -16.94 -21.37 0.26
C ILE A 117 -18.37 -21.73 -0.10
#